data_AF-A0A529SGE1-F1
#
_entry.id   AF-A0A529SGE1-F1
#
_cell.length_a   1.000
_cell.length_b   1.000
_cell.length_c   1.000
_cell.angle_alpha   90.00
_cell.angle_beta   90.00
_cell.angle_gamma   90.00
#
_symmetry.space_group_name_H-M   'P 1'
#
loop_
_entity.id
_entity.type
_entity.pdbx_description
1 polymer ?
#
loop_
_entity_poly.entity_id
_entity_poly.type
_entity_poly.pdbx_seq_one_letter_code
_entity_poly.pdbx_strand_id
1 'polypeptide(L)'
;ILHVLGDLLGSAAAIAAALIILATGWTPIDPILSVLVSLLILSTAWSLMREAAHVLLEGVPASLDRDVIAKDIEGAVKGVREVHHMHVWSLDGTSNMATLHACLNDGVDPHIAVSAIKKRLATKHG
;
A
#
# COMPACT_ATOMS: atom_id res chain seq x y z
N ILE A 1 -1.97 -9.22 7.83
CA ILE A 1 -1.94 -9.85 9.19
C ILE A 1 -1.82 -8.79 10.30
N LEU A 2 -0.90 -7.81 10.20
CA LEU A 2 -0.77 -6.74 11.21
C LEU A 2 -2.04 -5.89 11.39
N HIS A 3 -2.78 -5.62 10.30
CA HIS A 3 -4.05 -4.90 10.32
C HIS A 3 -5.13 -5.66 11.12
N VAL A 4 -5.28 -6.96 10.84
CA VAL A 4 -6.25 -7.85 11.52
C VAL A 4 -5.91 -8.03 13.00
N LEU A 5 -4.62 -8.06 13.35
CA LEU A 5 -4.17 -8.18 14.74
C LEU A 5 -4.48 -6.91 15.55
N GLY A 6 -4.43 -5.73 14.89
CA GLY A 6 -4.88 -4.46 15.46
C GLY A 6 -6.38 -4.44 15.76
N ASP A 7 -7.21 -4.90 14.82
CA ASP A 7 -8.66 -5.01 15.02
C ASP A 7 -9.03 -6.00 16.14
N LEU A 8 -8.27 -7.09 16.26
CA LEU A 8 -8.51 -8.14 17.26
C LEU A 8 -8.15 -7.66 18.68
N LEU A 9 -7.04 -6.94 18.83
CA LEU A 9 -6.64 -6.31 20.10
C LEU A 9 -7.61 -5.19 20.51
N GLY A 10 -8.07 -4.37 19.56
CA GLY A 10 -9.06 -3.33 19.82
C GLY A 10 -10.41 -3.89 20.27
N SER A 11 -10.88 -4.95 19.61
CA SER A 11 -12.11 -5.66 19.98
C SER A 11 -11.99 -6.33 21.36
N ALA A 12 -10.86 -6.96 21.66
CA ALA A 12 -10.61 -7.59 22.96
C ALA A 12 -10.58 -6.56 24.11
N ALA A 13 -9.98 -5.39 23.89
CA ALA A 13 -9.96 -4.30 24.87
C ALA A 13 -11.37 -3.74 25.15
N ALA A 14 -12.19 -3.58 24.12
CA ALA A 14 -13.58 -3.12 24.27
C ALA A 14 -14.45 -4.12 25.05
N ILE A 15 -14.29 -5.43 24.79
CA ILE A 15 -15.02 -6.49 25.50
C ILE A 15 -14.59 -6.56 26.97
N ALA A 16 -13.28 -6.46 27.26
CA ALA A 16 -12.78 -6.45 28.63
C ALA A 16 -13.32 -5.25 29.43
N ALA A 17 -13.39 -4.08 28.79
CA ALA A 17 -13.94 -2.89 29.41
C ALA A 17 -15.45 -3.04 29.72
N ALA A 18 -16.24 -3.60 28.78
CA ALA A 18 -17.67 -3.87 29.00
C ALA A 18 -17.93 -4.86 30.14
N LEU A 19 -17.09 -5.89 30.28
CA LEU A 19 -17.19 -6.87 31.38
C LEU A 19 -16.90 -6.24 32.75
N ILE A 20 -15.95 -5.31 32.82
CA ILE A 20 -15.63 -4.60 34.07
C ILE A 20 -16.81 -3.73 34.52
N ILE A 21 -17.51 -3.05 33.59
CA ILE A 21 -18.70 -2.24 33.91
C ILE A 21 -19.79 -3.12 34.53
N LEU A 22 -20.12 -4.23 33.86
CA LEU A 22 -21.18 -5.14 34.28
C LEU A 22 -20.92 -5.75 35.66
N ALA A 23 -19.64 -5.98 35.99
CA ALA A 23 -19.25 -6.57 37.27
C ALA A 23 -19.22 -5.57 38.44
N THR A 24 -18.91 -4.29 38.20
CA THR A 24 -18.65 -3.32 39.29
C THR A 24 -19.77 -2.33 39.56
N GLY A 25 -20.73 -2.14 38.64
CA GLY A 25 -21.90 -1.26 38.87
C GLY A 25 -21.55 0.22 39.15
N TRP A 26 -20.31 0.60 38.86
CA TRP A 26 -19.72 1.87 39.27
C TRP A 26 -19.96 2.92 38.17
N THR A 27 -21.03 3.71 38.28
CA THR A 27 -21.47 4.64 37.22
C THR A 27 -20.44 5.68 36.73
N PRO A 28 -19.43 6.14 37.51
CA PRO A 28 -18.36 7.01 36.98
C PRO A 28 -17.48 6.32 35.93
N ILE A 29 -17.57 5.00 35.81
CA ILE A 29 -16.85 4.24 34.81
C ILE A 29 -17.33 4.56 33.39
N ASP A 30 -18.58 5.01 33.22
CA ASP A 30 -19.22 5.25 31.92
C ASP A 30 -18.51 6.34 31.08
N PRO A 31 -18.18 7.53 31.63
CA PRO A 31 -17.38 8.51 30.90
C PRO A 31 -15.92 8.06 30.68
N ILE A 32 -15.32 7.31 31.61
CA ILE A 32 -13.95 6.79 31.45
C ILE A 32 -13.90 5.77 30.31
N LEU A 33 -14.89 4.87 30.25
CA LEU A 33 -15.01 3.90 29.17
C LEU A 33 -15.34 4.58 27.85
N SER A 34 -16.17 5.62 27.86
CA SER A 34 -16.48 6.39 26.65
C SER A 34 -15.22 7.02 26.06
N VAL A 35 -14.34 7.59 26.89
CA VAL A 35 -13.04 8.13 26.43
C VAL A 35 -12.14 7.00 25.92
N LEU A 36 -12.08 5.86 26.61
CA LEU A 36 -11.25 4.72 26.22
C LEU A 36 -11.70 4.13 24.87
N VAL A 37 -13.00 3.94 24.67
CA VAL A 37 -13.58 3.47 23.39
C VAL A 37 -13.36 4.52 22.30
N SER A 38 -13.53 5.81 22.61
CA SER A 38 -13.28 6.89 21.65
C SER A 38 -11.82 6.92 21.19
N LEU A 39 -10.85 6.72 22.09
CA LEU A 39 -9.43 6.59 21.73
C LEU A 39 -9.13 5.35 20.89
N LEU A 40 -9.76 4.22 21.19
CA LEU A 40 -9.64 3.00 20.39
C LEU A 40 -10.15 3.22 18.96
N ILE A 41 -11.37 3.77 18.81
CA ILE A 41 -11.96 4.09 17.51
C ILE A 41 -11.11 5.12 16.76
N LEU A 42 -10.58 6.14 17.45
CA LEU A 42 -9.72 7.14 16.84
C LEU A 42 -8.43 6.50 16.31
N SER A 43 -7.84 5.55 17.05
CA SER A 43 -6.63 4.86 16.61
C SER A 43 -6.83 4.02 15.36
N THR A 44 -7.94 3.29 15.27
CA THR A 44 -8.28 2.47 14.09
C THR A 44 -8.64 3.35 12.90
N ALA A 45 -9.47 4.38 13.11
CA ALA A 45 -9.82 5.36 12.10
C ALA A 45 -8.59 6.09 11.55
N TRP A 46 -7.63 6.46 12.40
CA TRP A 46 -6.39 7.10 11.97
C TRP A 46 -5.52 6.20 11.10
N SER A 47 -5.37 4.92 11.48
CA SER A 47 -4.62 3.95 10.67
C SER A 47 -5.24 3.75 9.30
N LEU A 48 -6.56 3.53 9.25
CA LEU A 48 -7.33 3.38 8.02
C LEU A 48 -7.25 4.63 7.14
N MET A 49 -7.41 5.81 7.74
CA MET A 49 -7.31 7.08 7.02
C MET A 49 -5.92 7.27 6.42
N ARG A 50 -4.85 6.92 7.14
CA ARG A 50 -3.48 7.02 6.62
C ARG A 50 -3.24 6.05 5.47
N GLU A 51 -3.79 4.84 5.54
CA GLU A 51 -3.68 3.84 4.48
C GLU A 51 -4.47 4.27 3.24
N ALA A 52 -5.70 4.74 3.40
CA ALA A 52 -6.50 5.32 2.33
C ALA A 52 -5.82 6.56 1.72
N ALA A 53 -5.25 7.44 2.53
CA ALA A 53 -4.49 8.59 2.06
C ALA A 53 -3.24 8.16 1.29
N HIS A 54 -2.54 7.11 1.71
CA HIS A 54 -1.38 6.58 0.98
C HIS A 54 -1.77 6.06 -0.40
N VAL A 55 -2.91 5.36 -0.52
CA VAL A 55 -3.45 4.92 -1.81
C VAL A 55 -3.88 6.10 -2.68
N LEU A 56 -4.64 7.05 -2.11
CA LEU A 56 -5.16 8.22 -2.83
C LEU A 56 -4.07 9.19 -3.28
N LEU A 57 -2.97 9.29 -2.54
CA LEU A 57 -1.80 10.08 -2.90
C LEU A 57 -0.86 9.35 -3.87
N GLU A 58 -1.31 8.24 -4.49
CA GLU A 58 -0.52 7.41 -5.39
C GLU A 58 0.80 6.97 -4.76
N GLY A 59 0.76 6.64 -3.46
CA GLY A 59 1.91 6.16 -2.71
C GLY A 59 2.52 4.95 -3.40
N VAL A 60 3.81 5.05 -3.74
CA VAL A 60 4.57 3.95 -4.35
C VAL A 60 4.51 2.75 -3.40
N PRO A 61 4.02 1.58 -3.83
CA PRO A 61 3.97 0.41 -2.98
C PRO A 61 5.37 0.08 -2.46
N ALA A 62 5.52 -0.02 -1.14
CA ALA A 62 6.82 -0.22 -0.48
C ALA A 62 7.55 -1.51 -0.91
N SER A 63 6.86 -2.43 -1.59
CA SER A 63 7.39 -3.68 -2.14
C SER A 63 8.06 -3.54 -3.51
N LEU A 64 7.91 -2.41 -4.21
CA LEU A 64 8.46 -2.19 -5.54
C LEU A 64 9.51 -1.08 -5.53
N ASP A 65 10.77 -1.48 -5.70
CA ASP A 65 11.87 -0.54 -5.90
C ASP A 65 11.91 -0.10 -7.36
N ARG A 66 11.63 1.19 -7.59
CA ARG A 66 11.63 1.82 -8.90
C ARG A 66 12.96 1.56 -9.63
N ASP A 67 14.07 1.71 -8.94
CA ASP A 67 15.40 1.68 -9.54
C ASP A 67 15.78 0.25 -9.96
N VAL A 68 15.29 -0.75 -9.23
CA VAL A 68 15.50 -2.17 -9.56
C VAL A 68 14.78 -2.55 -10.86
N ILE A 69 13.52 -2.11 -11.03
CA ILE A 69 12.75 -2.42 -12.23
C ILE A 69 13.30 -1.64 -13.43
N ALA A 70 13.68 -0.38 -13.25
CA ALA A 70 14.31 0.42 -14.32
C ALA A 70 15.58 -0.26 -14.84
N LYS A 71 16.49 -0.65 -13.93
CA LYS A 71 17.71 -1.40 -14.28
C LYS A 71 17.43 -2.75 -14.93
N ASP A 72 16.38 -3.45 -14.49
CA ASP A 72 15.98 -4.72 -15.09
C ASP A 72 15.54 -4.52 -16.56
N ILE A 73 14.75 -3.48 -16.83
CA ILE A 73 14.30 -3.16 -18.18
C ILE A 73 15.49 -2.76 -19.07
N GLU A 74 16.37 -1.89 -18.59
CA GLU A 74 17.58 -1.46 -19.30
C GLU A 74 18.51 -2.62 -19.65
N GLY A 75 18.69 -3.57 -18.73
CA GLY A 75 19.56 -4.72 -18.93
C GLY A 75 18.93 -5.85 -19.76
N ALA A 76 17.61 -6.05 -19.67
CA ALA A 76 16.93 -7.20 -20.28
C ALA A 76 16.29 -6.88 -21.64
N VAL A 77 15.88 -5.64 -21.89
CA VAL A 77 15.19 -5.26 -23.13
C VAL A 77 16.19 -4.65 -24.11
N LYS A 78 16.57 -5.43 -25.12
CA LYS A 78 17.48 -4.97 -26.18
C LYS A 78 16.88 -3.77 -26.91
N GLY A 79 17.65 -2.67 -26.96
CA GLY A 79 17.25 -1.44 -27.63
C GLY A 79 16.72 -0.35 -26.69
N VAL A 80 16.50 -0.66 -25.41
CA VAL A 80 16.30 0.35 -24.37
C VAL A 80 17.68 0.84 -23.94
N ARG A 81 17.87 2.15 -23.98
CA ARG A 81 19.08 2.83 -23.50
C ARG A 81 18.96 3.19 -22.03
N GLU A 82 17.81 3.72 -21.64
CA GLU A 82 17.60 4.28 -20.31
C GLU A 82 16.10 4.36 -20.00
N VAL A 83 15.72 4.15 -18.74
CA VAL A 83 14.35 4.32 -18.25
C VAL A 83 14.30 5.42 -17.21
N HIS A 84 13.59 6.49 -17.55
CA HIS A 84 13.40 7.66 -16.71
C HIS A 84 11.97 7.75 -16.19
N HIS A 85 11.80 8.43 -15.05
CA HIS A 85 10.49 8.83 -14.54
C HIS A 85 9.46 7.69 -14.45
N MET A 86 9.86 6.52 -13.92
CA MET A 86 8.94 5.39 -13.77
C MET A 86 8.02 5.53 -12.55
N HIS A 87 6.79 5.98 -12.72
CA HIS A 87 5.81 5.96 -11.65
C HIS A 87 5.16 4.58 -11.51
N VAL A 88 5.22 3.99 -10.31
CA VAL A 88 4.54 2.74 -9.96
C VAL A 88 3.58 3.04 -8.82
N TRP A 89 2.32 2.63 -8.97
CA TRP A 89 1.28 2.79 -7.96
C TRP A 89 0.37 1.56 -7.93
N SER A 90 -0.52 1.49 -6.94
CA SER A 90 -1.55 0.45 -6.89
C SER A 90 -2.94 1.08 -6.85
N LEU A 91 -3.88 0.53 -7.62
CA LEU A 91 -5.26 1.04 -7.68
C LEU A 91 -6.10 0.57 -6.48
N ASP A 92 -5.87 -0.66 -6.01
CA ASP A 92 -6.68 -1.33 -4.99
C ASP A 92 -5.83 -2.10 -3.95
N GLY A 93 -4.52 -1.90 -3.94
CA GLY A 93 -3.56 -2.63 -3.09
C GLY A 93 -3.14 -4.00 -3.62
N THR A 94 -3.74 -4.48 -4.71
CA THR A 94 -3.43 -5.79 -5.34
C THR A 94 -3.02 -5.67 -6.80
N SER A 95 -3.62 -4.74 -7.53
CA SER A 95 -3.33 -4.44 -8.93
C SER A 95 -2.28 -3.34 -8.99
N ASN A 96 -1.08 -3.70 -9.48
CA ASN A 96 0.03 -2.78 -9.68
C ASN A 96 -0.04 -2.16 -11.08
N MET A 97 0.11 -0.84 -11.14
CA MET A 97 0.20 -0.08 -12.37
C MET A 97 1.54 0.63 -12.44
N ALA A 98 2.06 0.77 -13.66
CA ALA A 98 3.30 1.46 -13.91
C ALA A 98 3.21 2.32 -15.16
N THR A 99 3.73 3.54 -15.08
CA THR A 99 3.97 4.42 -16.22
C THR A 99 5.45 4.80 -16.22
N LEU A 100 6.10 4.75 -17.38
CA LEU A 100 7.53 5.04 -17.50
C LEU A 100 7.86 5.69 -18.83
N HIS A 101 8.98 6.41 -18.88
CA HIS A 101 9.56 6.90 -20.12
C HIS A 101 10.83 6.09 -20.42
N ALA A 102 10.86 5.42 -21.57
CA ALA A 102 12.03 4.69 -22.03
C ALA A 102 12.70 5.43 -23.19
N CYS A 103 13.98 5.74 -23.05
CA CYS A 103 14.82 6.19 -24.15
C CYS A 103 15.31 4.97 -24.94
N LEU A 104 15.10 4.98 -26.25
CA LEU A 104 15.51 3.89 -27.13
C LEU A 104 16.79 4.26 -27.88
N ASN A 105 17.53 3.24 -28.32
CA ASN A 105 18.65 3.42 -29.23
C ASN A 105 18.16 3.78 -30.64
N ASP A 106 18.99 4.49 -31.40
CA ASP A 106 18.67 4.89 -32.78
C ASP A 106 18.40 3.65 -33.65
N GLY A 107 17.32 3.73 -34.45
CA GLY A 107 16.90 2.65 -35.35
C GLY A 107 16.10 1.53 -34.71
N VAL A 108 15.74 1.63 -33.42
CA VAL A 108 14.85 0.67 -32.76
C VAL A 108 13.40 1.07 -33.00
N ASP A 109 12.58 0.10 -33.42
CA ASP A 109 11.13 0.29 -33.55
C ASP A 109 10.49 0.47 -32.16
N PRO A 110 9.84 1.63 -31.89
CA PRO A 110 9.20 1.89 -30.60
C PRO A 110 8.13 0.87 -30.23
N HIS A 111 7.40 0.32 -31.21
CA HIS A 111 6.33 -0.63 -30.96
C HIS A 111 6.86 -1.97 -30.45
N ILE A 112 7.99 -2.43 -31.02
CA ILE A 112 8.68 -3.64 -30.58
C ILE A 112 9.23 -3.44 -29.16
N ALA A 113 9.84 -2.30 -28.89
CA ALA A 113 10.38 -1.99 -27.57
C ALA A 113 9.28 -1.96 -26.50
N VAL A 114 8.17 -1.26 -26.74
CA VAL A 114 7.04 -1.21 -25.80
C VAL A 114 6.46 -2.60 -25.54
N SER A 115 6.31 -3.43 -26.58
CA SER A 115 5.82 -4.81 -26.43
C SER A 115 6.77 -5.66 -25.58
N ALA A 116 8.08 -5.54 -25.80
CA ALA A 116 9.09 -6.25 -25.02
C ALA A 116 9.12 -5.80 -23.55
N ILE A 117 9.01 -4.49 -23.28
CA ILE A 117 8.91 -3.93 -21.92
C ILE A 117 7.67 -4.46 -21.21
N LYS A 118 6.49 -4.39 -21.86
CA LYS A 118 5.24 -4.92 -21.29
C LYS A 118 5.35 -6.40 -20.94
N LYS A 119 5.92 -7.20 -21.83
CA LYS A 119 6.14 -8.64 -21.58
C LYS A 119 7.08 -8.87 -20.40
N ARG A 120 8.17 -8.10 -20.30
CA ARG A 120 9.13 -8.22 -19.20
C ARG A 120 8.50 -7.88 -17.86
N LEU A 121 7.74 -6.78 -17.79
CA LEU A 121 7.01 -6.38 -16.59
C LEU A 121 6.00 -7.44 -16.17
N ALA A 122 5.18 -7.96 -17.09
CA ALA A 122 4.19 -8.99 -16.78
C ALA A 122 4.80 -10.32 -16.30
N THR A 123 6.03 -10.65 -16.72
CA THR A 123 6.65 -11.95 -16.36
C THR A 123 7.39 -11.89 -15.03
N LYS A 124 7.92 -10.73 -14.64
CA LYS A 124 8.84 -10.59 -13.50
C LYS A 124 8.28 -9.72 -12.36
N HIS A 125 7.34 -8.84 -12.65
CA HIS A 125 6.82 -7.83 -11.71
C HIS A 125 5.28 -7.71 -11.71
N GLY A 126 4.59 -8.58 -12.47
CA GLY A 126 3.13 -8.64 -12.56
C GLY A 126 2.52 -9.70 -11.65
#